data_AF-A0A954R9I5-F1
#
_entry.id   AF-A0A954R9I5-F1
#
_cell.length_a   1.000
_cell.length_b   1.000
_cell.length_c   1.000
_cell.angle_alpha   90.00
_cell.angle_beta   90.00
_cell.angle_gamma   90.00
#
_symmetry.space_group_name_H-M   'P 1'
#
loop_
_entity.id
_entity.type
_entity.pdbx_description
1 polymer ?
#
loop_
_entity_poly.entity_id
_entity_poly.type
_entity_poly.pdbx_seq_one_letter_code
_entity_poly.pdbx_strand_id
1 'polypeptide(L)'
;MNDSPRRKRLAEDLVNLRQLDEASSILEVQCEGDLPDRYTLQFRGRGLATEPRPGESIAYVELHRVDLRLPYSYPQRPPDIRWLTPLFHPNVSFSGFINLADIGLTWNETVSLDSVCERLWDVARLAFVDLDDS
;
A
#
# COMPACT_ATOMS: atom_id res chain seq x y z
N MET A 1 -17.32 -26.12 8.48
CA MET A 1 -16.99 -24.83 7.84
C MET A 1 -15.56 -24.94 7.32
N ASN A 2 -15.37 -24.79 6.01
CA ASN A 2 -14.11 -25.11 5.34
C ASN A 2 -13.04 -24.05 5.69
N ASP A 3 -12.13 -24.42 6.57
CA ASP A 3 -11.08 -23.56 7.11
C ASP A 3 -9.89 -23.51 6.14
N SER A 4 -10.08 -22.85 5.00
CA SER A 4 -9.06 -22.74 3.94
C SER A 4 -7.87 -21.90 4.43
N PRO A 5 -6.61 -22.27 4.12
CA PRO A 5 -5.42 -21.48 4.45
C PRO A 5 -5.53 -20.00 4.09
N ARG A 6 -6.15 -19.67 2.94
CA ARG A 6 -6.41 -18.28 2.54
C ARG A 6 -7.31 -17.56 3.54
N ARG A 7 -8.37 -18.20 4.04
CA ARG A 7 -9.31 -17.58 4.98
C ARG A 7 -8.64 -17.28 6.31
N LYS A 8 -7.80 -18.19 6.81
CA LYS A 8 -6.99 -17.95 8.02
C LYS A 8 -6.11 -16.73 7.83
N ARG A 9 -5.40 -16.69 6.70
CA ARG A 9 -4.51 -15.59 6.38
C ARG A 9 -5.25 -14.25 6.29
N LEU A 10 -6.38 -14.18 5.58
CA LEU A 10 -7.21 -12.97 5.53
C LEU A 10 -7.69 -12.51 6.91
N ALA A 11 -8.03 -13.44 7.80
CA ALA A 11 -8.46 -13.11 9.15
C ALA A 11 -7.28 -12.56 9.99
N GLU A 12 -6.10 -13.15 9.86
CA GLU A 12 -4.86 -12.67 10.50
C GLU A 12 -4.48 -11.27 10.01
N ASP A 13 -4.51 -11.04 8.70
CA ASP A 13 -4.19 -9.72 8.12
C ASP A 13 -5.22 -8.66 8.50
N LEU A 14 -6.50 -9.01 8.61
CA LEU A 14 -7.53 -8.08 9.11
C LEU A 14 -7.25 -7.66 10.55
N VAL A 15 -6.87 -8.61 11.42
CA VAL A 15 -6.50 -8.31 12.81
C VAL A 15 -5.26 -7.43 12.85
N ASN A 16 -4.24 -7.75 12.07
CA ASN A 16 -2.99 -6.98 11.97
C ASN A 16 -3.25 -5.53 11.52
N LEU A 17 -4.04 -5.33 10.46
CA LEU A 17 -4.37 -4.00 9.95
C LEU A 17 -5.21 -3.19 10.94
N ARG A 18 -6.16 -3.80 11.66
CA ARG A 18 -6.94 -3.11 12.71
C ARG A 18 -6.06 -2.66 13.87
N GLN A 19 -5.14 -3.51 14.31
CA GLN A 19 -4.18 -3.15 15.36
C GLN A 19 -3.27 -2.00 14.92
N LEU A 20 -2.82 -2.02 13.66
CA LEU A 20 -1.99 -0.95 13.11
C LEU A 20 -2.77 0.37 13.00
N ASP A 21 -4.03 0.32 12.57
CA ASP A 21 -4.95 1.46 12.50
C ASP A 21 -5.14 2.09 13.89
N GLU A 22 -5.46 1.28 14.90
CA GLU A 22 -5.64 1.74 16.29
C GLU A 22 -4.37 2.32 16.91
N ALA A 23 -3.20 1.79 16.54
CA ALA A 23 -1.91 2.25 17.06
C ALA A 23 -1.32 3.44 16.31
N SER A 24 -1.87 3.81 15.14
CA SER A 24 -1.32 4.83 14.27
C SER A 24 -2.08 6.15 14.37
N SER A 25 -1.35 7.26 14.33
CA SER A 25 -1.93 8.61 14.18
C SER A 25 -1.96 9.09 12.73
N ILE A 26 -1.29 8.35 11.84
CA ILE A 26 -1.04 8.76 10.46
C ILE A 26 -1.70 7.83 9.44
N LEU A 27 -2.11 6.62 9.84
CA LEU A 27 -2.79 5.66 8.97
C LEU A 27 -4.25 5.57 9.40
N GLU A 28 -5.12 5.49 8.40
CA GLU A 28 -6.51 5.09 8.55
C GLU A 28 -6.78 3.90 7.60
N VAL A 29 -7.38 2.82 8.11
CA VAL A 29 -7.71 1.62 7.33
C VAL A 29 -9.23 1.46 7.21
N GLN A 30 -9.73 1.39 5.98
CA GLN A 30 -11.14 1.18 5.69
C GLN A 30 -11.34 -0.14 4.92
N CYS A 31 -12.35 -0.92 5.29
CA CYS A 31 -12.73 -2.16 4.62
C CYS A 31 -14.21 -2.47 4.84
N GLU A 32 -14.78 -3.36 4.01
CA GLU A 32 -16.17 -3.80 4.11
C GLU A 32 -16.26 -5.31 4.34
N GLY A 33 -17.10 -5.73 5.29
CA GLY A 33 -17.35 -7.13 5.62
C GLY A 33 -16.39 -7.74 6.65
N ASP A 34 -16.64 -9.01 7.01
CA ASP A 34 -15.95 -9.70 8.11
C ASP A 34 -14.63 -10.37 7.68
N LEU A 35 -14.45 -10.61 6.38
CA LEU A 35 -13.25 -11.20 5.81
C LEU A 35 -12.88 -10.47 4.51
N PRO A 36 -12.51 -9.19 4.60
CA PRO A 36 -12.28 -8.36 3.43
C PRO A 36 -11.06 -8.83 2.65
N ASP A 37 -11.19 -8.78 1.33
CA ASP A 37 -10.08 -8.94 0.38
C ASP A 37 -9.72 -7.61 -0.28
N ARG A 38 -10.28 -6.50 0.20
CA ARG A 38 -10.00 -5.15 -0.30
C ARG A 38 -10.03 -4.14 0.83
N TYR A 39 -9.04 -3.26 0.82
CA TYR A 39 -8.84 -2.23 1.82
C TYR A 39 -8.56 -0.90 1.13
N THR A 40 -9.05 0.19 1.71
CA THR A 40 -8.58 1.53 1.40
C THR A 40 -7.69 2.00 2.54
N LEU A 41 -6.43 2.27 2.24
CA LEU A 41 -5.48 2.84 3.20
C LEU A 41 -5.43 4.34 2.97
N GLN A 42 -5.42 5.13 4.03
CA GLN A 42 -5.26 6.57 3.96
C GLN A 42 -4.13 7.01 4.90
N PHE A 43 -3.03 7.48 4.30
CA PHE A 43 -1.90 8.03 5.03
C PHE A 43 -2.00 9.56 5.11
N ARG A 44 -1.76 10.11 6.29
CA ARG A 44 -1.73 11.54 6.58
C ARG A 44 -0.30 11.99 6.85
N GLY A 45 0.17 12.91 6.04
CA GLY A 45 1.42 13.63 6.22
C GLY A 45 2.06 13.98 4.89
N ARG A 46 3.07 14.85 4.99
CA ARG A 46 3.70 15.50 3.85
C ARG A 46 4.40 14.51 2.93
N GLY A 47 3.97 14.48 1.68
CA GLY A 47 4.62 13.83 0.54
C GLY A 47 4.66 14.76 -0.67
N LEU A 48 5.19 14.28 -1.80
CA LEU A 48 5.32 15.05 -3.04
C LEU A 48 4.40 14.49 -4.13
N ALA A 49 3.65 15.37 -4.80
CA ALA A 49 2.92 15.02 -6.00
C ALA A 49 3.41 15.84 -7.20
N THR A 50 3.33 15.23 -8.37
CA THR A 50 3.43 15.94 -9.63
C THR A 50 2.05 16.41 -10.03
N GLU A 51 1.97 17.64 -10.52
CA GLU A 51 0.81 18.01 -11.30
C GLU A 51 0.79 17.23 -12.62
N PRO A 52 -0.40 16.98 -13.21
CA PRO A 52 -0.56 16.21 -14.44
C PRO A 52 0.11 16.80 -15.69
N ARG A 53 0.74 17.99 -15.59
CA ARG A 53 1.27 18.74 -16.73
C ARG A 53 2.80 18.72 -16.75
N PRO A 54 3.44 18.43 -17.91
CA PRO A 54 4.89 18.50 -18.02
C PRO A 54 5.35 19.95 -17.94
N GLY A 55 6.23 20.28 -16.98
CA GLY A 55 6.98 21.54 -16.96
C GLY A 55 6.84 22.41 -15.71
N GLU A 56 6.05 22.06 -14.70
CA GLU A 56 5.90 22.88 -13.49
C GLU A 56 5.98 22.07 -12.18
N SER A 57 6.75 22.64 -11.26
CA SER A 57 6.84 22.49 -9.80
C SER A 57 6.35 21.21 -9.12
N ILE A 58 7.21 20.65 -8.27
CA ILE A 58 6.84 19.69 -7.22
C ILE A 58 5.78 20.32 -6.29
N ALA A 59 4.61 19.70 -6.20
CA ALA A 59 3.56 20.07 -5.25
C ALA A 59 3.62 19.18 -4.00
N TYR A 60 3.21 19.72 -2.85
CA TYR A 60 3.07 18.92 -1.63
C TYR A 60 1.67 18.32 -1.55
N VAL A 61 1.59 17.05 -1.15
CA VAL A 61 0.34 16.35 -0.84
C VAL A 61 0.41 15.82 0.58
N GLU A 62 -0.62 16.13 1.36
CA GLU A 62 -0.73 15.75 2.77
C GLU A 62 -1.58 14.49 2.99
N LEU A 63 -2.34 14.07 1.98
CA LEU A 63 -3.25 12.94 2.06
C LEU A 63 -2.99 11.98 0.92
N HIS A 64 -2.67 10.75 1.27
CA HIS A 64 -2.36 9.72 0.31
C HIS A 64 -3.36 8.58 0.47
N ARG A 65 -4.10 8.25 -0.59
CA ARG A 65 -5.09 7.15 -0.57
C ARG A 65 -4.65 5.98 -1.44
N VAL A 66 -4.60 4.78 -0.89
CA VAL A 66 -4.22 3.54 -1.58
C VAL A 66 -5.39 2.56 -1.62
N ASP A 67 -5.61 1.94 -2.76
CA ASP A 67 -6.43 0.75 -2.92
C ASP A 67 -5.53 -0.50 -2.82
N LEU A 68 -5.78 -1.34 -1.82
CA LEU A 68 -5.06 -2.60 -1.60
C LEU A 68 -6.02 -3.76 -1.78
N ARG A 69 -5.73 -4.68 -2.72
CA ARG A 69 -6.56 -5.84 -3.02
C ARG A 69 -5.79 -7.14 -2.82
N LEU A 70 -6.45 -8.12 -2.22
CA LEU A 70 -5.91 -9.44 -1.93
C LEU A 70 -6.49 -10.42 -2.96
N PRO A 71 -5.73 -10.78 -4.02
CA PRO A 71 -6.26 -11.59 -5.10
C PRO A 71 -6.73 -12.97 -4.62
N TYR A 72 -7.46 -13.70 -5.47
CA TYR A 72 -7.92 -15.04 -5.14
C TYR A 72 -6.77 -16.00 -4.78
N SER A 73 -5.60 -15.82 -5.40
CA SER A 73 -4.38 -16.58 -5.12
C SER A 73 -3.59 -16.08 -3.91
N TYR A 74 -4.05 -15.07 -3.19
CA TYR A 74 -3.41 -14.62 -1.95
C TYR A 74 -3.45 -15.73 -0.88
N PRO A 75 -2.36 -15.98 -0.12
CA PRO A 75 -1.09 -15.23 -0.07
C PRO A 75 0.02 -15.69 -1.04
N GLN A 76 -0.22 -16.70 -1.88
CA GLN A 76 0.79 -17.20 -2.85
C GLN A 76 1.22 -16.10 -3.84
N ARG A 77 0.33 -15.14 -4.11
CA ARG A 77 0.66 -13.88 -4.80
C ARG A 77 0.54 -12.69 -3.86
N PRO A 78 1.32 -11.62 -4.10
CA PRO A 78 1.24 -10.38 -3.34
C PRO A 78 -0.13 -9.70 -3.49
N PRO A 79 -0.43 -8.74 -2.60
CA PRO A 79 -1.52 -7.81 -2.82
C PRO A 79 -1.31 -6.99 -4.11
N ASP A 80 -2.40 -6.66 -4.79
CA ASP A 80 -2.41 -5.65 -5.85
C ASP A 80 -2.60 -4.27 -5.21
N ILE A 81 -1.71 -3.34 -5.52
CA ILE A 81 -1.66 -2.03 -4.87
C ILE A 81 -1.75 -0.92 -5.90
N ARG A 82 -2.62 0.06 -5.64
CA ARG A 82 -2.82 1.23 -6.50
C ARG A 82 -3.02 2.50 -5.69
N TRP A 83 -2.19 3.51 -5.94
CA TRP A 83 -2.44 4.89 -5.52
C TRP A 83 -3.70 5.45 -6.18
N LEU A 84 -4.62 5.95 -5.36
CA LEU A 84 -5.83 6.66 -5.78
C LEU A 84 -5.62 8.16 -5.85
N THR A 85 -4.70 8.69 -5.05
CA THR A 85 -4.22 10.07 -5.13
C THR A 85 -3.00 10.15 -6.05
N PRO A 86 -2.85 11.22 -6.85
CA PRO A 86 -1.64 11.44 -7.63
C PRO A 86 -0.39 11.44 -6.73
N LEU A 87 0.63 10.69 -7.12
CA LEU A 87 1.91 10.60 -6.41
C LEU A 87 3.04 10.66 -7.43
N PHE A 88 4.07 11.47 -7.15
CA PHE A 88 5.29 11.46 -7.95
C PHE A 88 6.33 10.53 -7.33
N HIS A 89 6.50 9.36 -7.93
CA HIS A 89 7.46 8.37 -7.49
C HIS A 89 7.93 7.53 -8.67
N PRO A 90 9.23 7.24 -8.83
CA PRO A 90 9.75 6.49 -9.99
C PRO A 90 9.10 5.11 -10.15
N ASN A 91 8.80 4.46 -9.03
CA ASN A 91 8.23 3.10 -9.01
C ASN A 91 6.68 3.09 -9.03
N VAL A 92 6.04 4.25 -9.22
CA VAL A 92 4.59 4.34 -9.36
C VAL A 92 4.26 4.67 -10.81
N SER A 93 3.54 3.76 -11.45
CA SER A 93 3.08 3.96 -12.83
C SER A 93 2.13 5.16 -12.95
N PHE A 94 1.95 5.68 -14.18
CA PHE A 94 0.98 6.75 -14.45
C PHE A 94 -0.46 6.41 -14.01
N SER A 95 -0.81 5.12 -13.96
CA SER A 95 -2.12 4.65 -13.48
C SER A 95 -2.17 4.38 -11.97
N GLY A 96 -1.10 4.70 -11.22
CA GLY A 96 -1.01 4.57 -9.77
C GLY A 96 -0.61 3.19 -9.27
N PHE A 97 -0.42 2.19 -10.13
CA PHE A 97 0.03 0.86 -9.73
C PHE A 97 1.50 0.87 -9.32
N ILE A 98 1.82 0.02 -8.34
CA ILE A 98 3.15 -0.20 -7.79
C ILE A 98 3.39 -1.70 -7.61
N ASN A 99 4.64 -2.13 -7.76
CA ASN A 99 5.07 -3.48 -7.44
C ASN A 99 5.87 -3.47 -6.12
N LEU A 100 5.62 -4.43 -5.25
CA LEU A 100 6.31 -4.52 -3.95
C LEU A 100 7.82 -4.71 -4.11
N ALA A 101 8.26 -5.46 -5.13
CA ALA A 101 9.68 -5.67 -5.39
C ALA A 101 10.41 -4.35 -5.69
N ASP A 102 9.77 -3.46 -6.45
CA ASP A 102 10.32 -2.16 -6.85
C ASP A 102 10.40 -1.17 -5.67
N ILE A 103 9.85 -1.52 -4.50
CA ILE A 103 9.95 -0.73 -3.28
C ILE A 103 10.70 -1.47 -2.17
N GLY A 104 11.59 -2.38 -2.57
CA GLY A 104 12.46 -3.12 -1.65
C GLY A 104 11.72 -4.13 -0.76
N LEU A 105 10.49 -4.53 -1.13
CA LEU A 105 9.72 -5.52 -0.39
C LEU A 105 9.50 -6.79 -1.22
N THR A 106 10.41 -7.76 -1.06
CA THR A 106 10.25 -9.08 -1.69
C THR A 106 9.13 -9.87 -1.03
N TRP A 107 8.03 -10.07 -1.75
CA TRP A 107 6.87 -10.81 -1.23
C TRP A 107 7.18 -12.29 -0.99
N ASN A 108 6.75 -12.78 0.17
CA ASN A 108 6.57 -14.19 0.47
C ASN A 108 5.41 -14.33 1.46
N GLU A 109 4.93 -15.57 1.68
CA GLU A 109 3.75 -15.82 2.51
C GLU A 109 3.95 -15.49 4.01
N THR A 110 5.15 -15.08 4.46
CA THR A 110 5.39 -14.62 5.83
C THR A 110 5.33 -13.09 5.98
N VAL A 111 5.36 -12.34 4.87
CA VAL A 111 5.26 -10.88 4.89
C VAL A 111 3.83 -10.48 5.24
N SER A 112 3.64 -9.72 6.31
CA SER A 112 2.36 -9.22 6.80
C SER A 112 1.97 -7.87 6.17
N LEU A 113 0.69 -7.52 6.24
CA LEU A 113 0.19 -6.27 5.65
C LEU A 113 0.66 -5.01 6.38
N ASP A 114 1.07 -5.08 7.64
CA ASP A 114 1.76 -3.97 8.33
C ASP A 114 3.08 -3.58 7.64
N SER A 115 3.92 -4.55 7.28
CA SER A 115 5.19 -4.34 6.57
C SER A 115 4.93 -3.73 5.19
N VAL A 116 3.83 -4.13 4.54
CA VAL A 116 3.36 -3.50 3.30
C VAL A 116 2.98 -2.04 3.57
N CYS A 117 2.21 -1.76 4.62
CA CYS A 117 1.80 -0.38 4.97
C CYS A 117 3.01 0.51 5.31
N GLU A 118 4.01 -0.01 6.02
CA GLU A 118 5.25 0.71 6.32
C GLU A 118 5.98 1.11 5.02
N ARG A 119 6.14 0.16 4.09
CA ARG A 119 6.80 0.44 2.81
C ARG A 119 6.02 1.42 1.95
N LEU A 120 4.68 1.32 1.93
CA LEU A 120 3.84 2.30 1.23
C LEU A 120 3.94 3.70 1.85
N TRP A 121 4.13 3.78 3.17
CA TRP A 121 4.37 5.06 3.83
C TRP A 121 5.75 5.66 3.51
N ASP A 122 6.78 4.82 3.35
CA ASP A 122 8.09 5.27 2.90
C ASP A 122 8.03 5.82 1.46
N VAL A 123 7.29 5.14 0.58
CA VAL A 123 7.00 5.60 -0.80
C VAL A 123 6.29 6.95 -0.79
N ALA A 124 5.24 7.12 0.03
CA ALA A 124 4.47 8.36 0.10
C ALA A 124 5.33 9.57 0.50
N ARG A 125 6.37 9.35 1.31
CA ARG A 125 7.29 10.39 1.78
C ARG A 125 8.55 10.56 0.93
N LEU A 126 8.70 9.80 -0.16
CA LEU A 126 9.96 9.68 -0.93
C LEU A 126 11.15 9.30 -0.04
N ALA A 127 10.91 8.54 1.03
CA ALA A 127 11.96 8.02 1.91
C ALA A 127 12.62 6.77 1.31
N PHE A 128 11.97 6.13 0.34
CA PHE A 128 12.55 5.08 -0.49
C PHE A 128 12.57 5.57 -1.94
N VAL A 129 13.76 5.75 -2.50
CA VAL A 129 13.95 6.01 -3.93
C VAL A 129 15.06 5.06 -4.36
N ASP A 130 14.70 3.92 -4.95
CA ASP A 130 15.70 3.10 -5.64
C ASP A 130 16.13 3.89 -6.88
N LEU A 131 17.33 4.48 -6.82
CA LEU A 131 17.94 5.21 -7.94
C LEU A 131 18.91 4.33 -8.73
N ASP A 132 19.03 3.04 -8.39
CA ASP A 132 19.93 2.12 -9.06
C ASP A 132 19.26 1.51 -10.31
N ASP A 133 19.16 2.33 -11.35
CA ASP A 133 19.29 1.87 -12.73
C ASP A 133 20.45 2.67 -13.36
N SER A 134 21.67 2.16 -13.18
CA SER A 134 22.88 2.64 -13.87
C SER A 134 23.53 1.54 -14.70
#